data_AF-K2D4M3-F1
#
_entry.id   AF-K2D4M3-F1
#
_cell.length_a   1.000
_cell.length_b   1.000
_cell.length_c   1.000
_cell.angle_alpha   90.00
_cell.angle_beta   90.00
_cell.angle_gamma   90.00
#
_symmetry.space_group_name_H-M   'P 1'
#
loop_
_entity.id
_entity.type
_entity.pdbx_description
1 polymer ?
#
loop_
_entity_poly.entity_id
_entity_poly.type
_entity_poly.pdbx_seq_one_letter_code
_entity_poly.pdbx_strand_id
1 'polypeptide(L)'
;MASDGTWTQEITPHEYADFVKTVFDYWFELDDPNIKVRSFKHYIEAALGHIPRICSMANGCHRYLSVDGQGDVYPCGRLHGIPALCFGSIKDQTFEEIQLREDYLVYQEQAHHLDVDCETCKWRFACNNGCTASRYTETGEILPKTPFCEATKEILEHVSNKVKQVQS
;
A
#
# COMPACT_ATOMS: atom_id res chain seq x y z
N MET A 1 -13.31 2.58 -23.29
CA MET A 1 -14.07 1.32 -23.24
C MET A 1 -13.51 0.43 -24.33
N ALA A 2 -12.82 -0.65 -23.96
CA ALA A 2 -12.56 -1.72 -24.91
C ALA A 2 -13.89 -2.40 -25.26
N SER A 3 -13.97 -3.01 -26.45
CA SER A 3 -15.19 -3.60 -26.99
C SER A 3 -15.74 -4.80 -26.21
N ASP A 4 -15.05 -5.26 -25.16
CA ASP A 4 -15.42 -6.38 -24.28
C ASP A 4 -15.95 -5.93 -22.90
N GLY A 5 -16.10 -4.62 -22.67
CA GLY A 5 -16.58 -4.09 -21.39
C GLY A 5 -15.54 -4.06 -20.28
N THR A 6 -14.26 -4.32 -20.59
CA THR A 6 -13.17 -4.19 -19.62
C THR A 6 -12.63 -2.76 -19.54
N TRP A 7 -12.34 -2.32 -18.32
CA TRP A 7 -11.62 -1.09 -18.05
C TRP A 7 -10.11 -1.37 -18.17
N THR A 8 -9.57 -1.34 -19.38
CA THR A 8 -8.14 -1.62 -19.66
C THR A 8 -7.21 -0.43 -19.39
N GLN A 9 -7.60 0.51 -18.54
CA GLN A 9 -6.74 1.65 -18.23
C GLN A 9 -5.85 1.29 -17.05
N GLU A 10 -4.68 0.75 -17.36
CA GLU A 10 -3.57 0.65 -16.41
C GLU A 10 -2.91 2.02 -16.30
N ILE A 11 -2.83 2.54 -15.07
CA ILE A 11 -2.08 3.76 -14.77
C ILE A 11 -0.65 3.33 -14.47
N THR A 12 0.32 3.80 -15.26
CA THR A 12 1.72 3.48 -14.98
C THR A 12 2.18 4.12 -13.66
N PRO A 13 3.21 3.57 -12.98
CA PRO A 13 3.75 4.18 -11.77
C PRO A 13 4.14 5.66 -11.95
N HIS A 14 4.68 6.03 -13.12
CA HIS A 14 5.05 7.41 -13.43
C HIS A 14 3.81 8.31 -13.55
N GLU A 15 2.78 7.91 -14.30
CA GLU A 15 1.53 8.66 -14.40
C GLU A 15 0.84 8.80 -13.03
N TYR A 16 0.90 7.75 -12.21
CA TYR A 16 0.41 7.81 -10.83
C TYR A 16 1.17 8.85 -9.99
N ALA A 17 2.51 8.87 -10.08
CA ALA A 17 3.32 9.84 -9.37
C ALA A 17 3.01 11.28 -9.80
N ASP A 18 2.93 11.53 -11.11
CA ASP A 18 2.61 12.85 -11.67
C ASP A 18 1.23 13.33 -11.25
N PHE A 19 0.23 12.45 -11.31
CA PHE A 19 -1.11 12.75 -10.82
C PHE A 19 -1.08 13.12 -9.33
N VAL A 20 -0.43 12.31 -8.49
CA VAL A 20 -0.37 12.55 -7.04
C VAL A 20 0.35 13.86 -6.72
N LYS A 21 1.51 14.14 -7.34
CA LYS A 21 2.27 15.38 -7.14
C LYS A 21 1.41 16.59 -7.53
N THR A 22 0.76 16.53 -8.70
CA THR A 22 -0.09 17.62 -9.21
C THR A 22 -1.26 17.90 -8.27
N VAL A 23 -2.01 16.87 -7.88
CA VAL A 23 -3.17 17.04 -6.98
C VAL A 23 -2.73 17.45 -5.58
N PHE A 24 -1.58 16.96 -5.11
CA PHE A 24 -0.98 17.40 -3.84
C PHE A 24 -0.69 18.90 -3.86
N ASP A 25 -0.10 19.43 -4.93
CA ASP A 25 0.21 20.85 -5.04
C ASP A 25 -1.06 21.71 -4.94
N TYR A 26 -2.09 21.37 -5.71
CA TYR A 26 -3.37 22.08 -5.64
C TYR A 26 -4.00 21.98 -4.25
N TRP A 27 -4.02 20.80 -3.64
CA TRP A 27 -4.59 20.60 -2.31
C TRP A 27 -3.82 21.37 -1.23
N PHE A 28 -2.48 21.37 -1.33
CA PHE A 28 -1.60 22.02 -0.36
C PHE A 28 -1.66 23.55 -0.48
N GLU A 29 -1.80 24.10 -1.69
CA GLU A 29 -1.99 25.53 -1.94
C GLU A 29 -3.39 26.02 -1.56
N LEU A 30 -4.41 25.17 -1.72
CA LEU A 30 -5.78 25.50 -1.33
C LEU A 30 -5.92 25.68 0.19
N ASP A 31 -5.13 24.94 0.98
CA ASP A 31 -5.08 25.00 2.45
C ASP A 31 -6.47 25.04 3.14
N ASP A 32 -7.44 24.32 2.57
CA ASP A 32 -8.80 24.26 3.10
C ASP A 32 -8.89 23.16 4.18
N PRO A 33 -9.10 23.50 5.47
CA PRO A 33 -9.18 22.52 6.55
C PRO A 33 -10.37 21.56 6.44
N ASN A 34 -11.36 21.86 5.59
CA ASN A 34 -12.51 20.99 5.34
C ASN A 34 -12.18 19.86 4.35
N ILE A 35 -11.13 20.00 3.54
CA ILE A 35 -10.75 18.99 2.54
C ILE A 35 -9.60 18.15 3.09
N LYS A 36 -9.93 16.92 3.50
CA LYS A 36 -8.96 15.99 4.10
C LYS A 36 -8.63 14.86 3.15
N VAL A 37 -7.45 14.88 2.55
CA VAL A 37 -6.95 13.77 1.75
C VAL A 37 -6.07 12.87 2.61
N ARG A 38 -6.58 11.68 2.94
CA ARG A 38 -5.91 10.72 3.85
C ARG A 38 -4.47 10.44 3.45
N SER A 39 -4.20 10.16 2.17
CA SER A 39 -2.86 9.81 1.70
C SER A 39 -1.88 10.98 1.86
N PHE A 40 -2.32 12.21 1.58
CA PHE A 40 -1.46 13.39 1.67
C PHE A 40 -1.01 13.67 3.11
N LYS A 41 -1.91 13.49 4.08
CA LYS A 41 -1.53 13.54 5.50
C LYS A 41 -0.38 12.57 5.82
N HIS A 42 -0.45 11.34 5.31
CA HIS A 42 0.57 10.33 5.54
C HIS A 42 1.88 10.61 4.80
N TYR A 43 1.84 11.22 3.61
CA TYR A 43 3.03 11.70 2.93
C TYR A 43 3.68 12.86 3.69
N ILE A 44 2.90 13.78 4.27
CA ILE A 44 3.42 14.84 5.14
C ILE A 44 4.02 14.26 6.42
N GLU A 45 3.36 13.29 7.07
CA GLU A 45 3.93 12.59 8.23
C GLU A 45 5.31 12.00 7.89
N ALA A 46 5.42 11.28 6.76
CA ALA A 46 6.69 10.74 6.27
C ALA A 46 7.74 11.83 5.99
N ALA A 47 7.33 12.91 5.32
CA ALA A 47 8.20 14.05 5.00
C ALA A 47 8.78 14.74 6.25
N LEU A 48 8.04 14.72 7.35
CA LEU A 48 8.46 15.22 8.67
C LEU A 48 9.27 14.19 9.48
N GLY A 49 9.55 13.01 8.91
CA GLY A 49 10.30 11.94 9.58
C GLY A 49 9.46 11.07 10.52
N HIS A 50 8.12 11.21 10.52
CA HIS A 50 7.23 10.37 11.30
C HIS A 50 6.84 9.10 10.53
N ILE A 51 6.55 8.01 11.26
CA ILE A 51 6.08 6.75 10.67
C ILE A 51 4.59 6.89 10.29
N PRO A 52 4.22 6.77 9.00
CA PRO A 52 2.84 6.89 8.56
C PRO A 52 1.96 5.76 9.12
N ARG A 53 0.71 6.10 9.46
CA ARG A 53 -0.26 5.14 10.03
C ARG A 53 -1.30 4.65 9.02
N ILE A 54 -0.87 4.36 7.80
CA ILE A 54 -1.71 3.73 6.76
C ILE A 54 -1.18 2.34 6.40
N CYS A 55 -2.08 1.40 6.16
CA CYS A 55 -1.73 -0.01 5.93
C CYS A 55 -0.82 -0.22 4.71
N SER A 56 -0.98 0.58 3.66
CA SER A 56 -0.18 0.50 2.43
C SER A 56 1.28 0.93 2.60
N MET A 57 1.62 1.53 3.74
CA MET A 57 2.94 2.03 4.12
C MET A 57 3.46 1.36 5.40
N ALA A 58 2.70 0.42 5.95
CA ALA A 58 3.09 -0.33 7.13
C ALA A 58 4.14 -1.38 6.77
N ASN A 59 4.94 -1.79 7.75
CA ASN A 59 5.82 -2.94 7.60
C ASN A 59 4.98 -4.23 7.63
N GLY A 60 4.50 -4.66 6.46
CA GLY A 60 3.71 -5.87 6.21
C GLY A 60 2.21 -5.77 6.44
N CYS A 61 1.54 -6.92 6.25
CA CYS A 61 0.08 -7.05 6.22
C CYS A 61 -0.47 -7.84 7.41
N HIS A 62 -0.17 -7.41 8.63
CA HIS A 62 -0.54 -8.10 9.87
C HIS A 62 -1.73 -7.47 10.62
N ARG A 63 -2.23 -6.32 10.17
CA ARG A 63 -3.17 -5.50 10.96
C ARG A 63 -4.65 -5.88 10.80
N TYR A 64 -4.99 -6.59 9.74
CA TYR A 64 -6.37 -6.86 9.38
C TYR A 64 -6.49 -8.30 8.89
N LEU A 65 -7.67 -8.84 9.10
CA LEU A 65 -8.23 -9.93 8.30
C LEU A 65 -9.49 -9.38 7.65
N SER A 66 -9.82 -9.91 6.48
CA SER A 66 -11.00 -9.52 5.73
C SER A 66 -11.81 -10.77 5.43
N VAL A 67 -13.12 -10.67 5.61
CA VAL A 67 -14.07 -11.75 5.36
C VAL A 67 -14.88 -11.37 4.14
N ASP A 68 -14.95 -12.26 3.17
CA ASP A 68 -15.76 -12.03 1.97
C ASP A 68 -17.24 -12.39 2.19
N GLY A 69 -18.06 -12.26 1.14
CA GLY A 69 -19.49 -12.56 1.22
C GLY A 69 -19.83 -14.03 1.49
N GLN A 70 -18.88 -14.95 1.29
CA GLN A 70 -19.04 -16.37 1.55
C GLN A 70 -18.50 -16.79 2.93
N GLY A 71 -17.92 -15.86 3.68
CA GLY A 71 -17.29 -16.16 4.97
C GLY A 71 -15.83 -16.59 4.84
N ASP A 72 -15.25 -16.56 3.65
CA ASP A 72 -13.85 -16.90 3.42
C ASP A 72 -12.94 -15.76 3.90
N VAL A 73 -11.81 -16.12 4.49
CA VAL A 73 -10.92 -15.20 5.20
C VAL A 73 -9.64 -14.95 4.42
N TYR A 74 -9.34 -13.68 4.21
CA TYR A 74 -8.20 -13.18 3.45
C TYR A 74 -7.40 -12.16 4.28
N PRO A 75 -6.15 -11.82 3.90
CA PRO A 75 -5.35 -10.82 4.63
C PRO A 75 -5.88 -9.39 4.50
N CYS A 76 -6.53 -9.07 3.38
CA CYS A 76 -7.26 -7.81 3.20
C CYS A 76 -8.27 -7.90 2.06
N GLY A 77 -9.20 -6.94 2.02
CA GLY A 77 -10.25 -6.88 1.00
C GLY A 77 -9.75 -6.80 -0.44
N ARG A 78 -8.55 -6.25 -0.67
CA ARG A 78 -7.94 -6.18 -2.02
C ARG A 78 -7.47 -7.54 -2.54
N LEU A 79 -7.38 -8.53 -1.67
CA LEU A 79 -6.89 -9.88 -2.00
C LEU A 79 -8.03 -10.92 -2.02
N HIS A 80 -9.29 -10.48 -1.92
CA HIS A 80 -10.46 -11.34 -2.01
C HIS A 80 -10.50 -12.09 -3.34
N GLY A 81 -10.99 -13.33 -3.29
CA GLY A 81 -11.17 -14.17 -4.48
C GLY A 81 -9.88 -14.76 -5.06
N ILE A 82 -8.71 -14.48 -4.48
CA ILE A 82 -7.45 -15.13 -4.86
C ILE A 82 -7.33 -16.44 -4.07
N PRO A 83 -7.47 -17.63 -4.70
CA PRO A 83 -7.53 -18.88 -3.96
C PRO A 83 -6.26 -19.16 -3.13
N ALA A 84 -5.10 -18.77 -3.64
CA ALA A 84 -3.81 -18.92 -2.95
C ALA A 84 -3.67 -18.06 -1.69
N LEU A 85 -4.59 -17.12 -1.45
CA LEU A 85 -4.58 -16.21 -0.31
C LEU A 85 -5.84 -16.34 0.55
N CYS A 86 -6.61 -17.42 0.38
CA CYS A 86 -7.70 -17.80 1.27
C CYS A 86 -7.15 -18.66 2.41
N PHE A 87 -7.23 -18.16 3.64
CA PHE A 87 -6.62 -18.78 4.82
C PHE A 87 -7.64 -19.51 5.72
N GLY A 88 -8.90 -19.61 5.30
CA GLY A 88 -9.92 -20.33 6.05
C GLY A 88 -11.30 -19.71 5.87
N SER A 89 -12.25 -20.17 6.69
CA SER A 89 -13.60 -19.64 6.72
C SER A 89 -14.04 -19.40 8.17
N ILE A 90 -14.72 -18.29 8.42
CA ILE A 90 -15.31 -17.99 9.75
C ILE A 90 -16.40 -18.98 10.15
N LYS A 91 -16.85 -19.84 9.22
CA LYS A 91 -17.82 -20.90 9.47
C LYS A 91 -17.21 -22.07 10.23
N ASP A 92 -15.91 -22.28 10.04
CA ASP A 92 -15.21 -23.50 10.49
C ASP A 92 -14.12 -23.20 11.52
N GLN A 93 -13.60 -21.96 11.55
CA GLN A 93 -12.40 -21.59 12.32
C GLN A 93 -12.56 -20.19 12.95
N THR A 94 -11.96 -20.01 14.13
CA THR A 94 -11.73 -18.70 14.74
C THR A 94 -10.62 -17.93 14.01
N PHE A 95 -10.54 -16.61 14.21
CA PHE A 95 -9.46 -15.82 13.63
C PHE A 95 -8.10 -16.21 14.18
N GLU A 96 -8.02 -16.55 15.48
CA GLU A 96 -6.81 -17.01 16.14
C GLU A 96 -6.30 -18.31 15.50
N GLU A 97 -7.18 -19.27 15.25
CA GLU A 97 -6.82 -20.52 14.57
C GLU A 97 -6.31 -20.26 13.15
N ILE A 98 -6.96 -19.36 12.41
CA ILE A 98 -6.53 -18.98 11.05
C ILE A 98 -5.15 -18.32 11.07
N GLN A 99 -4.88 -17.43 12.03
CA GLN A 99 -3.61 -16.73 12.13
C GLN A 99 -2.44 -17.62 12.58
N LEU A 100 -2.74 -18.78 13.17
CA LEU A 100 -1.74 -19.77 13.57
C LEU A 100 -1.44 -20.81 12.47
N ARG A 101 -2.16 -20.78 11.34
CA ARG A 101 -1.88 -21.69 10.21
C ARG A 101 -0.53 -21.38 9.58
N GLU A 102 0.16 -22.44 9.17
CA GLU A 102 1.47 -22.35 8.52
C GLU A 102 1.44 -21.48 7.25
N ASP A 103 0.42 -21.63 6.40
CA ASP A 103 0.28 -20.85 5.17
C ASP A 103 0.08 -19.36 5.44
N TYR A 104 -0.69 -18.99 6.46
CA TYR A 104 -0.83 -17.61 6.89
C TYR A 104 0.47 -17.05 7.44
N LEU A 105 1.21 -17.81 8.24
CA LEU A 105 2.51 -17.40 8.79
C LEU A 105 3.54 -17.18 7.67
N VAL A 106 3.59 -18.06 6.67
CA VAL A 106 4.42 -17.90 5.48
C VAL A 106 4.02 -16.63 4.72
N TYR A 107 2.72 -16.38 4.52
CA TYR A 107 2.26 -15.14 3.91
C TYR A 107 2.72 -13.91 4.69
N GLN A 108 2.64 -13.93 6.03
CA GLN A 108 3.09 -12.81 6.87
C GLN A 108 4.59 -12.55 6.71
N GLU A 109 5.41 -13.60 6.67
CA GLU A 109 6.85 -13.47 6.42
C GLU A 109 7.12 -12.83 5.06
N GLN A 110 6.46 -13.33 4.00
CA GLN A 110 6.59 -12.76 2.66
C GLN A 110 6.09 -11.30 2.59
N ALA A 111 5.00 -10.99 3.30
CA ALA A 111 4.47 -9.63 3.36
C ALA A 111 5.43 -8.67 4.08
N HIS A 112 6.23 -9.15 5.04
CA HIS A 112 7.29 -8.38 5.70
C HIS A 112 8.60 -8.30 4.90
N HIS A 113 8.71 -9.02 3.79
CA HIS A 113 9.94 -9.03 2.99
C HIS A 113 10.24 -7.66 2.38
N LEU A 114 11.48 -7.21 2.60
CA LEU A 114 12.05 -6.03 1.99
C LEU A 114 13.06 -6.45 0.93
N ASP A 115 12.91 -5.89 -0.27
CA ASP A 115 13.91 -6.02 -1.32
C ASP A 115 15.24 -5.38 -0.91
N VAL A 116 16.37 -5.86 -1.44
CA VAL A 116 17.72 -5.35 -1.14
C VAL A 116 17.86 -3.84 -1.39
N ASP A 117 17.17 -3.31 -2.41
CA ASP A 117 17.16 -1.88 -2.70
C ASP A 117 16.49 -1.04 -1.60
N CYS A 118 15.64 -1.67 -0.78
CA CYS A 118 14.98 -1.00 0.33
C CYS A 118 15.94 -0.77 1.51
N GLU A 119 17.01 -1.55 1.65
CA GLU A 119 17.89 -1.50 2.83
C GLU A 119 18.57 -0.14 3.00
N THR A 120 19.01 0.45 1.90
CA THR A 120 19.70 1.76 1.86
C THR A 120 18.76 2.92 1.49
N CYS A 121 17.47 2.64 1.24
CA CYS A 121 16.51 3.65 0.84
C CYS A 121 16.15 4.58 2.00
N LYS A 122 16.34 5.89 1.84
CA LYS A 122 15.96 6.90 2.86
C LYS A 122 14.47 6.88 3.23
N TRP A 123 13.62 6.41 2.31
CA TRP A 123 12.18 6.30 2.51
C TRP A 123 11.73 4.94 3.06
N ARG A 124 12.65 4.03 3.38
CA ARG A 124 12.34 2.68 3.90
C ARG A 124 11.34 2.72 5.07
N PHE A 125 11.61 3.57 6.06
CA PHE A 125 10.81 3.67 7.29
C PHE A 125 9.34 4.04 7.01
N ALA A 126 9.08 4.76 5.92
CA ALA A 126 7.76 5.22 5.51
C ALA A 126 7.13 4.35 4.42
N CYS A 127 7.92 3.67 3.59
CA CYS A 127 7.41 2.88 2.46
C CYS A 127 7.27 1.39 2.78
N ASN A 128 8.28 0.79 3.42
CA ASN A 128 8.34 -0.64 3.76
C ASN A 128 7.99 -1.61 2.61
N ASN A 129 8.53 -1.36 1.41
CA ASN A 129 8.22 -2.11 0.18
C ASN A 129 6.73 -2.06 -0.26
N GLY A 130 6.00 -1.05 0.23
CA GLY A 130 4.64 -0.73 -0.22
C GLY A 130 3.59 -1.79 0.12
N CYS A 131 2.43 -1.67 -0.53
CA CYS A 131 1.31 -2.56 -0.29
C CYS A 131 1.53 -3.92 -0.94
N THR A 132 1.48 -4.99 -0.14
CA THR A 132 1.53 -6.39 -0.63
C THR A 132 0.48 -6.70 -1.69
N ALA A 133 -0.74 -6.15 -1.57
CA ALA A 133 -1.76 -6.34 -2.58
C ALA A 133 -1.35 -5.75 -3.94
N SER A 134 -0.68 -4.59 -3.95
CA SER A 134 -0.15 -4.01 -5.19
C SER A 134 1.05 -4.82 -5.75
N ARG A 135 1.88 -5.43 -4.91
CA ARG A 135 2.93 -6.35 -5.38
C ARG A 135 2.31 -7.55 -6.10
N TYR A 136 1.33 -8.18 -5.45
CA TYR A 136 0.68 -9.37 -5.98
C TYR A 136 -0.11 -9.11 -7.26
N THR A 137 -0.93 -8.06 -7.32
CA THR A 137 -1.78 -7.80 -8.49
C THR A 137 -0.98 -7.49 -9.74
N GLU A 138 0.19 -6.89 -9.60
CA GLU A 138 1.03 -6.45 -10.73
C GLU A 138 2.04 -7.52 -11.16
N THR A 139 2.50 -8.37 -10.23
CA THR A 139 3.58 -9.33 -10.50
C THR A 139 3.16 -10.79 -10.39
N GLY A 140 2.00 -11.07 -9.80
CA GLY A 140 1.57 -12.43 -9.42
C GLY A 140 2.27 -12.96 -8.16
N GLU A 141 3.18 -12.20 -7.56
CA GLU A 141 4.02 -12.63 -6.44
C GLU A 141 3.98 -11.63 -5.26
N ILE A 142 4.22 -12.13 -4.06
CA ILE A 142 4.24 -11.32 -2.83
C ILE A 142 5.62 -10.73 -2.57
N LEU A 143 6.66 -11.51 -2.82
CA LEU A 143 8.05 -11.20 -2.45
C LEU A 143 8.66 -10.00 -3.20
N PRO A 144 8.47 -9.82 -4.52
CA PRO A 144 9.22 -8.82 -5.28
C PRO A 144 9.14 -7.39 -4.75
N LYS A 145 10.09 -6.57 -5.19
CA LYS A 145 10.02 -5.12 -5.01
C LYS A 145 8.73 -4.56 -5.58
N THR A 146 8.10 -3.63 -4.88
CA THR A 146 6.88 -2.96 -5.37
C THR A 146 7.12 -2.27 -6.73
N PRO A 147 6.24 -2.46 -7.73
CA PRO A 147 6.35 -1.78 -9.02
C PRO A 147 6.14 -0.26 -8.88
N PHE A 148 5.57 0.19 -7.76
CA PHE A 148 5.37 1.60 -7.43
C PHE A 148 6.56 2.20 -6.65
N CYS A 149 7.73 1.55 -6.63
CA CYS A 149 8.87 2.01 -5.83
C CYS A 149 9.32 3.41 -6.23
N GLU A 150 9.59 3.62 -7.52
CA GLU A 150 10.08 4.92 -8.01
C GLU A 150 9.00 6.00 -7.88
N ALA A 151 7.75 5.68 -8.20
CA ALA A 151 6.61 6.57 -7.98
C ALA A 151 6.50 7.04 -6.52
N THR A 152 6.62 6.11 -5.57
CA THR A 152 6.55 6.43 -4.14
C THR A 152 7.72 7.31 -3.70
N LYS A 153 8.93 7.04 -4.20
CA LYS A 153 10.10 7.89 -3.92
C LYS A 153 9.90 9.31 -4.44
N GLU A 154 9.42 9.46 -5.68
CA GLU A 154 9.13 10.77 -6.27
C GLU A 154 8.09 11.55 -5.48
N ILE A 155 6.98 10.91 -5.11
CA ILE A 155 5.93 11.54 -4.31
C ILE A 155 6.49 12.01 -2.96
N LEU A 156 7.20 11.15 -2.24
CA LEU A 156 7.76 11.49 -0.93
C LEU A 156 8.83 12.58 -1.02
N GLU A 157 9.65 12.58 -2.08
CA GLU A 157 10.61 13.65 -2.32
C GLU A 157 9.93 14.99 -2.56
N HIS A 158 8.94 15.01 -3.45
CA HIS A 158 8.18 16.19 -3.81
C HIS A 158 7.49 16.80 -2.59
N VAL A 159 6.77 15.98 -1.84
CA VAL A 159 6.11 16.40 -0.59
C VAL A 159 7.12 16.90 0.43
N SER A 160 8.26 16.22 0.61
CA SER A 160 9.31 16.66 1.54
C SER A 160 9.86 18.04 1.18
N ASN A 161 10.08 18.30 -0.12
CA ASN A 161 10.58 19.59 -0.57
C ASN A 161 9.54 20.70 -0.37
N LYS A 162 8.27 20.46 -0.71
CA LYS A 162 7.18 21.41 -0.48
C LYS A 162 7.00 21.74 1.01
N VAL A 163 7.02 20.74 1.88
CA VAL A 163 6.88 20.94 3.34
C VAL A 163 8.04 21.77 3.91
N LYS A 164 9.28 21.52 3.46
CA LYS A 164 10.46 22.29 3.92
C LYS A 164 10.41 23.76 3.53
N GLN A 165 9.86 24.09 2.35
CA GLN A 165 9.76 25.48 1.86
C GLN A 165 8.82 26.35 2.71
N VAL A 166 7.84 25.76 3.39
CA VAL A 166 6.87 26.48 4.24
C VAL A 166 7.37 26.59 5.70
N GLN A 167 8.39 25.81 6.08
CA GLN A 167 8.99 25.84 7.42
C GLN A 167 10.15 26.84 7.56
N SER A 168 10.64 27.39 6.44
CA SER A 168 11.69 28.43 6.37
C SER A 168 11.09 29.82 6.33
#